data_AF-A0A9P1FUU3-F1
#
_entry.id   AF-A0A9P1FUU3-F1
#
_cell.length_a   1.000
_cell.length_b   1.000
_cell.length_c   1.000
_cell.angle_alpha   90.00
_cell.angle_beta   90.00
_cell.angle_gamma   90.00
#
_symmetry.space_group_name_H-M   'P 1'
#
loop_
_entity.id
_entity.type
_entity.pdbx_description
1 polymer ?
#
loop_
_entity_poly.entity_id
_entity_poly.type
_entity_poly.pdbx_seq_one_letter_code
_entity_poly.pdbx_strand_id
1 'polypeptide(L)'
;MGNLAGRTSSEGSRGSDGSISVEELQKHNTKDDAWMVLFGEVLDVTKFIPIHPGGTDTIDMYLGKDATEEWVEIHSPETLEKNLQHITKIGKIEARRGLMSWLYERFAAPKSAGASATPSAPADDDWPQGTQFTAAFEEELKKEEGHFSLETLKRWNGKERPMLIALCGIVIDVSPSENFIPTHGYGKLWAGKDCTWAMATASCLGHFRDVLFEIHVSLKAEDANRLDFKLEELEELQFKSLAGWYKHFTEKYRQVGTLQELKDWDFSNIIAEAKEMQKKGSYA
;
A
#
# COMPACT_ATOMS: atom_id res chain seq x y z
N MET A 1 -7.32 54.48 -22.25
CA MET A 1 -7.44 54.00 -20.86
C MET A 1 -8.50 52.91 -20.86
N GLY A 2 -8.12 51.68 -20.50
CA GLY A 2 -8.97 50.50 -20.51
C GLY A 2 -8.11 49.27 -20.27
N ASN A 3 -7.80 49.03 -19.00
CA ASN A 3 -6.81 48.06 -18.51
C ASN A 3 -7.24 46.61 -18.77
N LEU A 4 -6.36 45.83 -19.39
CA LEU A 4 -6.37 44.37 -19.36
C LEU A 4 -5.82 43.92 -18.01
N ALA A 5 -6.69 43.50 -17.09
CA ALA A 5 -6.27 42.89 -15.84
C ALA A 5 -5.90 41.43 -16.07
N GLY A 6 -4.63 41.11 -15.81
CA GLY A 6 -4.07 39.77 -15.91
C GLY A 6 -4.74 38.79 -14.96
N ARG A 7 -4.84 37.55 -15.43
CA ARG A 7 -5.27 36.39 -14.66
C ARG A 7 -4.16 36.08 -13.65
N THR A 8 -4.39 36.43 -12.39
CA THR A 8 -3.48 36.13 -11.29
C THR A 8 -3.48 34.63 -11.02
N SER A 9 -2.36 33.98 -11.27
CA SER A 9 -2.04 32.66 -10.75
C SER A 9 -2.09 32.72 -9.22
N SER A 10 -3.07 32.04 -8.61
CA SER A 10 -3.14 31.89 -7.16
C SER A 10 -2.03 30.94 -6.71
N GLU A 11 -1.05 31.47 -5.98
CA GLU A 11 -0.09 30.69 -5.22
C GLU A 11 -0.84 29.93 -4.12
N GLY A 12 -1.22 28.69 -4.43
CA GLY A 12 -1.70 27.70 -3.46
C GLY A 12 -0.63 27.46 -2.39
N SER A 13 -1.08 27.22 -1.17
CA SER A 13 -0.23 27.08 0.02
C SER A 13 0.68 25.86 -0.08
N ARG A 14 1.86 26.05 -0.68
CA ARG A 14 2.96 25.09 -0.68
C ARG A 14 3.52 24.96 0.74
N GLY A 15 3.80 23.74 1.18
CA GLY A 15 4.60 23.48 2.37
C GLY A 15 5.98 24.14 2.26
N SER A 16 6.69 24.27 3.38
CA SER A 16 8.02 24.90 3.44
C SER A 16 9.09 24.21 2.57
N ASP A 17 8.81 22.99 2.10
CA ASP A 17 9.61 22.17 1.19
C ASP A 17 9.07 22.13 -0.25
N GLY A 18 7.99 22.85 -0.57
CA GLY A 18 7.33 22.84 -1.88
C GLY A 18 6.31 21.72 -2.10
N SER A 19 6.00 20.94 -1.07
CA SER A 19 4.97 19.90 -1.12
C SER A 19 3.54 20.46 -1.05
N ILE A 20 2.56 19.67 -1.49
CA ILE A 20 1.14 20.01 -1.62
C ILE A 20 0.36 19.42 -0.45
N SER A 21 -0.33 20.20 0.37
CA SER A 21 -1.09 19.64 1.49
C SER A 21 -2.32 18.83 1.03
N VAL A 22 -2.84 17.96 1.89
CA VAL A 22 -4.08 17.21 1.62
C VAL A 22 -5.26 18.17 1.43
N GLU A 23 -5.31 19.24 2.20
CA GLU A 23 -6.34 20.28 2.10
C GLU A 23 -6.26 21.04 0.78
N GLU A 24 -5.05 21.23 0.24
CA GLU A 24 -4.88 21.80 -1.09
C GLU A 24 -5.34 20.82 -2.17
N LEU A 25 -4.89 19.56 -2.12
CA LEU A 25 -5.34 18.50 -3.04
C LEU A 25 -6.87 18.43 -3.16
N GLN A 26 -7.56 18.44 -2.02
CA GLN A 26 -9.02 18.30 -1.95
C GLN A 26 -9.80 19.44 -2.64
N LYS A 27 -9.17 20.59 -2.91
CA LYS A 27 -9.80 21.69 -3.66
C LYS A 27 -9.95 21.37 -5.14
N HIS A 28 -9.09 20.49 -5.66
CA HIS A 28 -9.03 20.13 -7.07
C HIS A 28 -9.79 18.81 -7.31
N ASN A 29 -11.12 18.86 -7.14
CA ASN A 29 -11.99 17.69 -7.15
C ASN A 29 -13.10 17.72 -8.21
N THR A 30 -12.99 18.59 -9.23
CA THR A 30 -14.00 18.73 -10.29
C THR A 30 -13.43 18.36 -11.65
N LYS A 31 -14.29 18.00 -12.62
CA LYS A 31 -13.83 17.56 -13.96
C LYS A 31 -13.01 18.60 -14.72
N ASP A 32 -13.21 19.88 -14.42
CA ASP A 32 -12.52 21.03 -14.99
C ASP A 32 -11.32 21.51 -14.14
N ASP A 33 -11.15 20.95 -12.95
CA ASP A 33 -10.03 21.21 -12.03
C ASP A 33 -9.81 19.98 -11.12
N ALA A 34 -9.11 18.98 -11.66
CA ALA A 34 -9.01 17.65 -11.09
C ALA A 34 -7.56 17.25 -10.81
N TRP A 35 -7.22 17.12 -9.53
CA TRP A 35 -5.97 16.50 -9.09
C TRP A 35 -6.25 15.14 -8.47
N MET A 36 -5.26 14.24 -8.55
CA MET A 36 -5.28 12.94 -7.89
C MET A 36 -3.89 12.63 -7.36
N VAL A 37 -3.80 11.84 -6.29
CA VAL A 37 -2.54 11.26 -5.86
C VAL A 37 -2.40 9.87 -6.44
N LEU A 38 -1.27 9.65 -7.12
CA LEU A 38 -0.78 8.31 -7.46
C LEU A 38 0.67 8.23 -7.00
N PHE A 39 0.98 7.21 -6.19
CA PHE A 39 2.33 6.91 -5.74
C PHE A 39 3.00 8.09 -4.99
N GLY A 40 2.21 8.86 -4.24
CA GLY A 40 2.68 10.04 -3.48
C GLY A 40 2.86 11.31 -4.31
N GLU A 41 2.54 11.28 -5.60
CA GLU A 41 2.58 12.44 -6.48
C GLU A 41 1.19 13.00 -6.73
N VAL A 42 1.06 14.31 -6.63
CA VAL A 42 -0.11 15.05 -7.04
C VAL A 42 -0.05 15.27 -8.56
N LEU A 43 -1.01 14.69 -9.24
CA LEU A 43 -1.17 14.71 -10.69
C LEU A 43 -2.44 15.46 -11.05
N ASP A 44 -2.33 16.47 -11.89
CA ASP A 44 -3.46 17.07 -12.58
C ASP A 44 -3.87 16.15 -13.75
N VAL A 45 -5.05 15.56 -13.59
CA VAL A 45 -5.67 14.61 -14.52
C VAL A 45 -6.80 15.24 -15.32
N THR A 46 -7.01 16.56 -15.22
CA THR A 46 -8.13 17.30 -15.85
C THR A 46 -8.25 17.00 -17.34
N LYS A 47 -7.13 16.98 -18.06
CA LYS A 47 -7.10 16.71 -19.51
C LYS A 47 -7.21 15.22 -19.85
N PHE A 48 -6.96 14.35 -18.88
CA PHE A 48 -7.00 12.91 -19.05
C PHE A 48 -8.40 12.33 -18.84
N ILE A 49 -9.21 12.91 -17.94
CA ILE A 49 -10.60 12.46 -17.66
C ILE A 49 -11.42 12.14 -18.94
N PRO A 50 -11.54 13.02 -19.95
CA PRO A 50 -12.41 12.75 -21.11
C PRO A 50 -11.92 11.64 -22.03
N ILE A 51 -10.65 11.21 -21.88
CA ILE A 51 -10.02 10.15 -22.68
C ILE A 51 -9.68 8.92 -21.83
N HIS A 52 -10.13 8.88 -20.57
CA HIS A 52 -9.87 7.78 -19.66
C HIS A 52 -10.49 6.48 -20.22
N PRO A 53 -9.70 5.42 -20.49
CA PRO A 53 -10.22 4.19 -21.11
C PRO A 53 -11.29 3.47 -20.28
N GLY A 54 -11.27 3.62 -18.95
CA GLY A 54 -12.29 3.09 -18.04
C GLY A 54 -13.60 3.90 -18.01
N GLY A 55 -13.66 5.02 -18.72
CA GLY A 55 -14.78 5.97 -18.69
C GLY A 55 -14.59 7.09 -17.66
N THR A 56 -15.33 8.19 -17.83
CA THR A 56 -15.23 9.35 -16.94
C THR A 56 -15.72 9.03 -15.53
N ASP A 57 -16.75 8.20 -15.42
CA ASP A 57 -17.45 7.99 -14.15
C ASP A 57 -16.60 7.20 -13.16
N THR A 58 -15.68 6.37 -13.64
CA THR A 58 -14.77 5.59 -12.79
C THR A 58 -13.69 6.46 -12.17
N ILE A 59 -13.20 7.48 -12.89
CA ILE A 59 -12.13 8.37 -12.39
C ILE A 59 -12.71 9.49 -11.51
N ASP A 60 -13.97 9.90 -11.74
CA ASP A 60 -14.67 10.93 -10.97
C ASP A 60 -14.69 10.67 -9.46
N MET A 61 -14.75 9.39 -9.06
CA MET A 61 -14.79 9.00 -7.66
C MET A 61 -13.51 9.35 -6.89
N TYR A 62 -12.41 9.60 -7.60
CA TYR A 62 -11.08 9.76 -7.05
C TYR A 62 -10.51 11.18 -7.16
N LEU A 63 -11.25 12.11 -7.76
CA LEU A 63 -10.80 13.50 -7.87
C LEU A 63 -10.60 14.12 -6.48
N GLY A 64 -9.47 14.78 -6.28
CA GLY A 64 -9.02 15.34 -5.01
C GLY A 64 -8.58 14.30 -3.96
N LYS A 65 -8.31 13.05 -4.37
CA LYS A 65 -7.96 11.93 -3.46
C LYS A 65 -6.70 11.19 -3.91
N ASP A 66 -6.19 10.35 -3.01
CA ASP A 66 -5.25 9.28 -3.36
C ASP A 66 -6.03 8.10 -3.94
N ALA A 67 -5.58 7.64 -5.11
CA ALA A 67 -6.18 6.54 -5.85
C ALA A 67 -5.16 5.44 -6.14
N THR A 68 -4.02 5.45 -5.43
CA THR A 68 -2.91 4.53 -5.68
C THR A 68 -3.36 3.08 -5.54
N GLU A 69 -4.17 2.77 -4.52
CA GLU A 69 -4.67 1.42 -4.25
C GLU A 69 -5.56 0.92 -5.39
N GLU A 70 -6.55 1.71 -5.80
CA GLU A 70 -7.48 1.33 -6.86
C GLU A 70 -6.82 1.32 -8.23
N TRP A 71 -5.82 2.17 -8.45
CA TRP A 71 -5.06 2.19 -9.67
C TRP A 71 -4.27 0.89 -9.87
N VAL A 72 -3.58 0.39 -8.82
CA VAL A 72 -2.74 -0.82 -8.93
C VAL A 72 -3.55 -2.11 -9.10
N GLU A 73 -4.83 -2.11 -8.73
CA GLU A 73 -5.72 -3.26 -8.94
C GLU A 73 -6.05 -3.48 -10.42
N ILE A 74 -6.12 -2.40 -11.19
CA ILE A 74 -6.67 -2.41 -12.55
C ILE A 74 -5.57 -2.19 -13.59
N HIS A 75 -4.50 -1.46 -13.23
CA HIS A 75 -3.51 -0.97 -14.18
C HIS A 75 -2.11 -1.52 -13.88
N SER A 76 -1.39 -1.91 -14.95
CA SER A 76 0.04 -2.19 -14.85
C SER A 76 0.83 -0.88 -14.68
N PRO A 77 2.01 -0.88 -14.02
CA PRO A 77 2.84 0.31 -13.83
C PRO A 77 3.10 1.14 -15.10
N GLU A 78 3.27 0.47 -16.24
CA GLU A 78 3.50 1.09 -17.56
C GLU A 78 2.32 1.93 -18.08
N THR A 79 1.12 1.75 -17.51
CA THR A 79 -0.10 2.40 -17.98
C THR A 79 -0.06 3.91 -17.74
N LEU A 80 0.57 4.36 -16.65
CA LEU A 80 0.71 5.78 -16.35
C LEU A 80 1.64 6.45 -17.37
N GLU A 81 2.75 5.79 -17.70
CA GLU A 81 3.77 6.31 -18.65
C GLU A 81 3.19 6.59 -20.03
N LYS A 82 2.33 5.69 -20.53
CA LYS A 82 1.68 5.82 -21.84
C LYS A 82 0.75 7.03 -21.93
N ASN A 83 0.28 7.56 -20.80
CA ASN A 83 -0.70 8.64 -20.73
C ASN A 83 -0.14 9.97 -20.21
N LEU A 84 1.17 10.04 -19.93
CA LEU A 84 1.81 11.24 -19.37
C LEU A 84 1.65 12.50 -20.22
N GLN A 85 1.48 12.38 -21.53
CA GLN A 85 1.22 13.53 -22.40
C GLN A 85 -0.08 14.28 -22.06
N HIS A 86 -0.98 13.65 -21.30
CA HIS A 86 -2.27 14.20 -20.87
C HIS A 86 -2.36 14.48 -19.36
N ILE A 87 -1.30 14.16 -18.60
CA ILE A 87 -1.26 14.26 -17.15
C ILE A 87 -0.14 15.23 -16.75
N THR A 88 -0.46 16.22 -15.93
CA THR A 88 0.54 17.20 -15.48
C THR A 88 0.95 16.91 -14.04
N LYS A 89 2.24 16.72 -13.79
CA LYS A 89 2.77 16.57 -12.43
C LYS A 89 2.80 17.93 -11.74
N ILE A 90 2.13 18.03 -10.60
CA ILE A 90 2.03 19.26 -9.80
C ILE A 90 3.13 19.30 -8.74
N GLY A 91 3.36 18.18 -8.05
CA GLY A 91 4.36 18.08 -6.99
C GLY A 91 4.09 16.88 -6.09
N LYS A 92 4.85 16.77 -5.00
CA LYS A 92 4.65 15.73 -3.98
C LYS A 92 3.58 16.16 -2.99
N ILE A 93 2.80 15.21 -2.48
CA ILE A 93 1.90 15.50 -1.35
C ILE A 93 2.73 15.75 -0.07
N GLU A 94 2.34 16.74 0.75
CA GLU A 94 2.99 17.09 2.02
C GLU A 94 2.81 15.92 2.98
N ALA A 95 3.91 15.22 3.20
CA ALA A 95 4.00 14.18 4.19
C ALA A 95 4.07 14.77 5.61
N ARG A 96 3.11 15.60 6.02
CA ARG A 96 2.80 15.73 7.45
C ARG A 96 2.14 14.48 7.99
N ARG A 97 1.59 13.68 7.09
CA ARG A 97 0.90 12.43 7.33
C ARG A 97 1.04 11.52 6.11
N GLY A 98 2.26 11.02 5.83
CA GLY A 98 2.45 10.04 4.75
C GLY A 98 1.57 8.80 4.93
N LEU A 99 1.52 7.91 3.93
CA LEU A 99 0.77 6.64 3.97
C LEU A 99 0.90 5.90 5.32
N MET A 100 2.10 5.93 5.94
CA MET A 100 2.33 5.36 7.26
C MET A 100 1.62 6.09 8.40
N SER A 101 1.49 7.41 8.38
CA SER A 101 0.68 8.18 9.34
C SER A 101 -0.82 8.03 9.10
N TRP A 102 -1.25 7.90 7.84
CA TRP A 102 -2.65 7.61 7.50
C TRP A 102 -3.05 6.19 7.93
N LEU A 103 -2.20 5.18 7.66
CA LEU A 103 -2.35 3.82 8.17
C LEU A 103 -2.35 3.80 9.71
N TYR A 104 -1.49 4.59 10.35
CA TYR A 104 -1.40 4.65 11.81
C TYR A 104 -2.65 5.31 12.44
N GLU A 105 -3.15 6.43 11.93
CA GLU A 105 -4.37 7.07 12.46
C GLU A 105 -5.64 6.21 12.26
N ARG A 106 -5.71 5.42 11.17
CA ARG A 106 -6.89 4.58 10.86
C ARG A 106 -6.91 3.24 11.59
N PHE A 107 -5.76 2.72 11.99
CA PHE A 107 -5.65 1.42 12.67
C PHE A 107 -5.22 1.50 14.15
N ALA A 108 -4.64 2.62 14.62
CA ALA A 108 -4.12 2.76 15.99
C ALA A 108 -4.91 3.73 16.91
N ALA A 109 -5.93 4.45 16.42
CA ALA A 109 -6.79 5.25 17.30
C ALA A 109 -7.89 4.36 17.95
N PRO A 110 -8.06 4.37 19.29
CA PRO A 110 -9.19 3.71 19.92
C PRO A 110 -10.48 4.42 19.47
N LYS A 111 -11.43 3.65 18.93
CA LYS A 111 -12.75 4.15 18.50
C LYS A 111 -13.40 4.95 19.64
N SER A 112 -13.46 6.27 19.52
CA SER A 112 -14.45 7.03 20.26
C SER A 112 -15.82 6.65 19.71
N ALA A 113 -16.69 6.21 20.62
CA ALA A 113 -18.02 5.75 20.28
C ALA A 113 -18.83 6.88 19.64
N GLY A 114 -19.34 6.62 18.43
CA GLY A 114 -20.43 7.40 17.83
C GLY A 114 -20.05 8.23 16.62
N ALA A 115 -19.90 7.59 15.46
CA ALA A 115 -20.34 8.14 14.17
C ALA A 115 -20.39 7.01 13.13
N SER A 116 -21.62 6.62 12.80
CA SER A 116 -21.97 5.75 11.69
C SER A 116 -21.86 6.55 10.39
N ALA A 117 -21.05 6.05 9.44
CA ALA A 117 -21.25 6.04 7.98
C ALA A 117 -19.89 6.14 7.25
N THR A 118 -19.28 5.00 6.96
CA THR A 118 -18.37 4.86 5.82
C THR A 118 -19.21 4.66 4.56
N PRO A 119 -18.95 5.34 3.43
CA PRO A 119 -19.46 4.86 2.16
C PRO A 119 -18.67 3.59 1.82
N SER A 120 -19.41 2.48 1.74
CA SER A 120 -18.95 1.21 1.21
C SER A 120 -18.51 1.38 -0.25
N ALA A 121 -17.57 0.54 -0.68
CA ALA A 121 -17.29 0.26 -2.08
C ALA A 121 -18.60 0.04 -2.87
N PRO A 122 -18.65 0.35 -4.18
CA PRO A 122 -19.85 0.16 -5.00
C PRO A 122 -20.37 -1.28 -4.89
N ALA A 123 -21.68 -1.40 -4.74
CA ALA A 123 -22.38 -2.60 -4.29
C ALA A 123 -22.48 -3.75 -5.31
N ASP A 124 -21.69 -3.73 -6.39
CA ASP A 124 -21.88 -4.63 -7.54
C ASP A 124 -20.66 -5.53 -7.89
N ASP A 125 -19.52 -5.39 -7.21
CA ASP A 125 -18.41 -6.37 -7.31
C ASP A 125 -18.48 -7.34 -6.12
N ASP A 126 -19.34 -8.36 -6.23
CA ASP A 126 -19.46 -9.46 -5.26
C ASP A 126 -18.25 -10.41 -5.39
N TRP A 127 -17.07 -9.88 -5.12
CA TRP A 127 -15.84 -10.66 -5.10
C TRP A 127 -15.87 -11.55 -3.87
N PRO A 128 -15.82 -12.89 -4.05
CA PRO A 128 -15.97 -13.80 -2.93
C PRO A 128 -14.85 -13.53 -1.93
N GLN A 129 -15.24 -13.13 -0.72
CA GLN A 129 -14.30 -12.98 0.37
C GLN A 129 -13.51 -14.28 0.54
N GLY A 130 -12.22 -14.13 0.85
CA GLY A 130 -11.35 -15.28 1.07
C GLY A 130 -11.89 -16.19 2.19
N THR A 131 -11.53 -17.46 2.12
CA THR A 131 -11.90 -18.46 3.14
C THR A 131 -11.47 -17.97 4.53
N GLN A 132 -12.40 -17.97 5.48
CA GLN A 132 -12.15 -17.56 6.86
C GLN A 132 -11.77 -18.76 7.74
N PHE A 133 -11.05 -18.51 8.83
CA PHE A 133 -10.75 -19.56 9.80
C PHE A 133 -12.03 -20.14 10.42
N THR A 134 -12.07 -21.47 10.49
CA THR A 134 -13.10 -22.25 11.18
C THR A 134 -12.41 -23.16 12.19
N ALA A 135 -13.16 -23.76 13.12
CA ALA A 135 -12.59 -24.74 14.06
C ALA A 135 -11.88 -25.91 13.35
N ALA A 136 -12.37 -26.32 12.18
CA ALA A 136 -11.72 -27.36 11.37
C ALA A 136 -10.35 -26.90 10.84
N PHE A 137 -10.25 -25.65 10.37
CA PHE A 137 -8.98 -25.08 9.92
C PHE A 137 -8.01 -24.80 11.07
N GLU A 138 -8.51 -24.47 12.26
CA GLU A 138 -7.67 -24.36 13.46
C GLU A 138 -7.06 -25.72 13.85
N GLU A 139 -7.81 -26.81 13.77
CA GLU A 139 -7.27 -28.16 13.99
C GLU A 139 -6.30 -28.59 12.88
N GLU A 140 -6.51 -28.14 11.65
CA GLU A 140 -5.55 -28.36 10.56
C GLU A 140 -4.27 -27.56 10.77
N LEU A 141 -4.37 -26.29 11.16
CA LEU A 141 -3.25 -25.40 11.46
C LEU A 141 -2.35 -25.99 12.56
N LYS A 142 -2.94 -26.61 13.59
CA LYS A 142 -2.19 -27.28 14.67
C LYS A 142 -1.28 -28.41 14.17
N LYS A 143 -1.60 -29.05 13.04
CA LYS A 143 -0.77 -30.13 12.46
C LYS A 143 0.54 -29.61 11.87
N GLU A 144 0.63 -28.31 11.57
CA GLU A 144 1.86 -27.67 11.15
C GLU A 144 2.82 -27.43 12.34
N GLU A 145 2.35 -27.62 13.58
CA GLU A 145 3.15 -27.43 14.82
C GLU A 145 3.80 -26.03 14.93
N GLY A 146 3.24 -25.04 14.24
CA GLY A 146 3.80 -23.68 14.15
C GLY A 146 5.00 -23.55 13.22
N HIS A 147 5.34 -24.58 12.45
CA HIS A 147 6.49 -24.63 11.57
C HIS A 147 6.07 -24.88 10.12
N PHE A 148 6.25 -23.87 9.27
CA PHE A 148 5.86 -23.93 7.86
C PHE A 148 7.08 -24.07 6.97
N SER A 149 6.96 -24.81 5.88
CA SER A 149 7.82 -24.65 4.70
C SER A 149 7.07 -23.86 3.64
N LEU A 150 7.77 -23.40 2.60
CA LEU A 150 7.11 -22.79 1.43
C LEU A 150 6.06 -23.73 0.83
N GLU A 151 6.30 -25.04 0.86
CA GLU A 151 5.37 -26.05 0.34
C GLU A 151 4.11 -26.21 1.21
N THR A 152 4.23 -26.14 2.54
CA THR A 152 3.05 -26.19 3.40
C THR A 152 2.30 -24.86 3.43
N LEU A 153 3.04 -23.74 3.46
CA LEU A 153 2.48 -22.38 3.42
C LEU A 153 1.64 -22.15 2.15
N LYS A 154 2.08 -22.64 0.99
CA LYS A 154 1.37 -22.51 -0.30
C LYS A 154 -0.08 -22.99 -0.28
N ARG A 155 -0.43 -23.92 0.62
CA ARG A 155 -1.78 -24.46 0.77
C ARG A 155 -2.76 -23.43 1.36
N TRP A 156 -2.23 -22.47 2.11
CA TRP A 156 -2.96 -21.41 2.80
C TRP A 156 -3.15 -20.18 1.90
N ASN A 157 -3.81 -20.41 0.76
CA ASN A 157 -3.90 -19.46 -0.34
C ASN A 157 -5.14 -18.55 -0.33
N GLY A 158 -5.97 -18.63 0.72
CA GLY A 158 -7.22 -17.88 0.81
C GLY A 158 -8.39 -18.44 -0.01
N LYS A 159 -8.17 -19.43 -0.89
CA LYS A 159 -9.22 -20.08 -1.70
C LYS A 159 -9.73 -21.35 -1.03
N GLU A 160 -8.85 -22.32 -0.80
CA GLU A 160 -9.21 -23.62 -0.20
C GLU A 160 -9.06 -23.61 1.32
N ARG A 161 -8.18 -22.73 1.82
CA ARG A 161 -7.86 -22.52 3.22
C ARG A 161 -7.79 -21.03 3.47
N PRO A 162 -7.86 -20.60 4.75
CA PRO A 162 -7.53 -19.24 5.13
C PRO A 162 -6.18 -18.79 4.57
N MET A 163 -6.07 -17.49 4.31
CA MET A 163 -4.88 -16.92 3.72
C MET A 163 -3.81 -16.68 4.78
N LEU A 164 -2.64 -17.29 4.58
CA LEU A 164 -1.44 -17.00 5.34
C LEU A 164 -0.37 -16.41 4.41
N ILE A 165 0.49 -15.57 4.97
CA ILE A 165 1.72 -15.09 4.31
C ILE A 165 2.91 -15.24 5.25
N ALA A 166 4.12 -15.30 4.71
CA ALA A 166 5.34 -15.17 5.49
C ALA A 166 6.00 -13.80 5.28
N LEU A 167 6.52 -13.23 6.36
CA LEU A 167 7.21 -11.94 6.38
C LEU A 167 8.29 -11.99 7.46
N CYS A 168 9.55 -11.72 7.11
CA CYS A 168 10.68 -11.75 8.03
C CYS A 168 10.73 -13.05 8.86
N GLY A 169 10.48 -14.19 8.22
CA GLY A 169 10.50 -15.51 8.86
C GLY A 169 9.30 -15.84 9.75
N ILE A 170 8.37 -14.92 9.99
CA ILE A 170 7.12 -15.21 10.71
C ILE A 170 5.98 -15.49 9.73
N VAL A 171 5.05 -16.38 10.11
CA VAL A 171 3.84 -16.69 9.33
C VAL A 171 2.64 -16.02 9.98
N ILE A 172 1.86 -15.30 9.19
CA ILE A 172 0.83 -14.37 9.64
C ILE A 172 -0.49 -14.70 8.96
N ASP A 173 -1.57 -14.69 9.75
CA ASP A 173 -2.94 -14.85 9.29
C ASP A 173 -3.53 -13.53 8.79
N VAL A 174 -3.64 -13.41 7.48
CA VAL A 174 -4.19 -12.22 6.80
C VAL A 174 -5.61 -12.45 6.27
N SER A 175 -6.21 -13.62 6.56
CA SER A 175 -7.58 -13.94 6.14
C SER A 175 -8.66 -12.94 6.60
N PRO A 176 -8.53 -12.23 7.75
CA PRO A 176 -9.52 -11.23 8.15
C PRO A 176 -9.41 -9.90 7.39
N SER A 177 -8.40 -9.74 6.52
CA SER A 177 -8.14 -8.47 5.84
C SER A 177 -8.96 -8.34 4.56
N GLU A 178 -9.64 -7.21 4.41
CA GLU A 178 -10.35 -6.85 3.17
C GLU A 178 -9.37 -6.62 2.00
N ASN A 179 -8.11 -6.26 2.29
CA ASN A 179 -7.09 -5.98 1.28
C ASN A 179 -6.40 -7.26 0.74
N PHE A 180 -6.67 -8.42 1.34
CA PHE A 180 -6.06 -9.71 0.95
C PHE A 180 -7.07 -10.62 0.28
N ILE A 181 -7.35 -10.32 -0.98
CA ILE A 181 -8.32 -11.06 -1.79
C ILE A 181 -7.61 -12.16 -2.60
N PRO A 182 -7.99 -13.44 -2.50
CA PRO A 182 -7.22 -14.56 -3.10
C PRO A 182 -7.04 -14.49 -4.62
N THR A 183 -7.91 -13.76 -5.31
CA THR A 183 -7.94 -13.67 -6.77
C THR A 183 -7.32 -12.37 -7.28
N HIS A 184 -7.11 -11.36 -6.43
CA HIS A 184 -6.76 -9.97 -6.82
C HIS A 184 -5.73 -9.33 -5.87
N GLY A 185 -5.16 -8.19 -6.27
CA GLY A 185 -4.25 -7.39 -5.44
C GLY A 185 -3.14 -8.21 -4.76
N TYR A 186 -2.90 -7.90 -3.49
CA TYR A 186 -1.87 -8.55 -2.67
C TYR A 186 -2.14 -10.05 -2.47
N GLY A 187 -3.40 -10.47 -2.35
CA GLY A 187 -3.74 -11.87 -2.19
C GLY A 187 -3.37 -12.71 -3.42
N LYS A 188 -3.58 -12.20 -4.64
CA LYS A 188 -3.10 -12.87 -5.86
C LYS A 188 -1.58 -13.06 -5.88
N LEU A 189 -0.84 -12.09 -5.36
CA LEU A 189 0.63 -12.07 -5.41
C LEU A 189 1.24 -12.95 -4.32
N TRP A 190 0.77 -12.82 -3.08
CA TRP A 190 1.45 -13.30 -1.87
C TRP A 190 0.70 -14.36 -1.08
N ALA A 191 -0.54 -14.72 -1.43
CA ALA A 191 -1.26 -15.77 -0.70
C ALA A 191 -0.46 -17.09 -0.67
N GLY A 192 -0.18 -17.59 0.53
CA GLY A 192 0.61 -18.78 0.75
C GLY A 192 2.09 -18.63 0.38
N LYS A 193 2.65 -17.41 0.44
CA LYS A 193 4.04 -17.14 0.06
C LYS A 193 4.77 -16.30 1.09
N ASP A 194 6.09 -16.35 1.05
CA ASP A 194 6.95 -15.32 1.62
C ASP A 194 6.94 -14.06 0.75
N CYS A 195 6.80 -12.92 1.42
CA CYS A 195 6.80 -11.60 0.81
C CYS A 195 7.90 -10.70 1.39
N THR A 196 8.89 -11.26 2.10
CA THR A 196 9.94 -10.51 2.78
C THR A 196 10.71 -9.64 1.79
N TRP A 197 11.20 -10.23 0.70
CA TRP A 197 11.88 -9.47 -0.34
C TRP A 197 10.95 -8.49 -1.04
N ALA A 198 9.72 -8.89 -1.37
CA ALA A 198 8.76 -8.00 -2.02
C ALA A 198 8.40 -6.78 -1.16
N MET A 199 8.38 -6.92 0.17
CA MET A 199 8.13 -5.80 1.08
C MET A 199 9.38 -4.94 1.33
N ALA A 200 10.57 -5.55 1.32
CA ALA A 200 11.84 -4.83 1.41
C ALA A 200 12.12 -4.03 0.14
N THR A 201 11.99 -4.70 -0.99
CA THR A 201 12.09 -4.12 -2.31
C THR A 201 10.74 -3.63 -2.71
N ALA A 202 10.42 -2.45 -2.17
CA ALA A 202 9.70 -1.55 -3.00
C ALA A 202 10.44 -1.39 -4.34
N SER A 203 9.75 -1.06 -5.43
CA SER A 203 10.44 -0.62 -6.66
C SER A 203 11.20 0.68 -6.37
N CYS A 204 12.32 0.60 -5.66
CA CYS A 204 13.38 1.57 -5.69
C CYS A 204 13.95 1.48 -7.11
N LEU A 205 13.40 2.30 -8.00
CA LEU A 205 14.00 2.92 -9.19
C LEU A 205 12.91 3.19 -10.23
N GLY A 206 12.17 4.27 -10.01
CA GLY A 206 11.77 5.14 -11.09
C GLY A 206 12.43 6.49 -10.85
N HIS A 207 13.41 6.89 -11.67
CA HIS A 207 13.81 8.29 -11.74
C HIS A 207 12.87 8.99 -12.71
N PHE A 208 11.99 9.85 -12.20
CA PHE A 208 11.37 10.88 -13.02
C PHE A 208 12.15 12.18 -12.82
N ARG A 209 13.05 12.51 -13.77
CA ARG A 209 13.84 13.76 -13.76
C ARG A 209 14.41 14.10 -12.37
N ASP A 210 15.17 13.18 -11.80
CA ASP A 210 15.86 13.31 -10.50
C ASP A 210 14.96 13.31 -9.24
N VAL A 211 13.72 12.81 -9.34
CA VAL A 211 12.81 12.64 -8.20
C VAL A 211 12.63 11.15 -7.87
N LEU A 212 13.03 10.76 -6.65
CA LEU A 212 12.76 9.45 -6.03
C LEU A 212 11.29 9.36 -5.59
N PHE A 213 10.58 8.34 -6.06
CA PHE A 213 9.29 7.91 -5.52
C PHE A 213 9.54 6.96 -4.33
N GLU A 214 8.94 7.21 -3.17
CA GLU A 214 9.14 6.40 -1.97
C GLU A 214 7.98 5.42 -1.72
N ILE A 215 8.37 4.14 -1.59
CA ILE A 215 7.67 3.00 -0.95
C ILE A 215 6.42 2.46 -1.66
N HIS A 216 6.64 1.69 -2.72
CA HIS A 216 5.68 0.68 -3.21
C HIS A 216 6.32 -0.68 -3.18
N VAL A 217 5.89 -1.56 -2.27
CA VAL A 217 6.16 -3.01 -2.28
C VAL A 217 6.24 -3.56 -3.71
N SER A 218 7.15 -4.50 -3.98
CA SER A 218 7.23 -5.10 -5.30
C SER A 218 5.93 -5.84 -5.62
N LEU A 219 5.30 -5.44 -6.73
CA LEU A 219 4.13 -6.11 -7.31
C LEU A 219 4.54 -7.14 -8.37
N LYS A 220 5.83 -7.42 -8.51
CA LYS A 220 6.33 -8.45 -9.41
C LYS A 220 6.13 -9.82 -8.78
N ALA A 221 5.52 -10.73 -9.55
CA ALA A 221 5.23 -12.07 -9.04
C ALA A 221 6.51 -12.85 -8.72
N GLU A 222 7.62 -12.57 -9.41
CA GLU A 222 8.94 -13.18 -9.18
C GLU A 222 9.62 -12.74 -7.87
N ASP A 223 9.20 -11.64 -7.26
CA ASP A 223 9.78 -11.16 -5.99
C ASP A 223 9.15 -11.84 -4.76
N ALA A 224 8.05 -12.59 -4.95
CA ALA A 224 7.48 -13.45 -3.92
C ALA A 224 8.26 -14.78 -3.81
N ASN A 225 8.45 -15.30 -2.60
CA ASN A 225 9.32 -16.46 -2.30
C ASN A 225 10.78 -16.27 -2.72
N ARG A 226 11.23 -15.02 -2.89
CA ARG A 226 12.60 -14.73 -3.24
C ARG A 226 13.49 -14.78 -2.00
N LEU A 227 14.43 -15.72 -1.98
CA LEU A 227 15.32 -16.01 -0.84
C LEU A 227 16.81 -15.79 -1.15
N ASP A 228 17.13 -15.36 -2.36
CA ASP A 228 18.51 -15.19 -2.87
C ASP A 228 19.05 -13.77 -2.60
N PHE A 229 18.88 -13.28 -1.38
CA PHE A 229 19.41 -11.99 -0.93
C PHE A 229 19.92 -12.09 0.51
N LYS A 230 20.66 -11.07 0.96
CA LYS A 230 21.10 -10.96 2.35
C LYS A 230 20.54 -9.71 3.00
N LEU A 231 20.15 -9.81 4.27
CA LEU A 231 19.58 -8.68 5.01
C LEU A 231 20.60 -7.55 5.17
N GLU A 232 21.89 -7.87 5.27
CA GLU A 232 22.98 -6.89 5.43
C GLU A 232 23.27 -6.12 4.13
N GLU A 233 22.80 -6.63 3.00
CA GLU A 233 22.95 -6.03 1.68
C GLU A 233 21.76 -5.12 1.31
N LEU A 234 20.72 -5.06 2.15
CA LEU A 234 19.60 -4.14 1.96
C LEU A 234 20.06 -2.68 2.09
N GLU A 235 19.64 -1.85 1.15
CA GLU A 235 19.83 -0.40 1.25
C GLU A 235 19.03 0.17 2.43
N GLU A 236 19.45 1.33 2.96
CA GLU A 236 18.83 1.93 4.14
C GLU A 236 17.30 2.10 4.01
N LEU A 237 16.83 2.49 2.83
CA LEU A 237 15.40 2.65 2.56
C LEU A 237 14.67 1.29 2.49
N GLN A 238 15.29 0.26 1.92
CA GLN A 238 14.71 -1.09 1.86
C GLN A 238 14.60 -1.70 3.26
N PHE A 239 15.63 -1.52 4.07
CA PHE A 239 15.66 -1.92 5.47
C PHE A 239 14.53 -1.23 6.27
N LYS A 240 14.41 0.10 6.14
CA LYS A 240 13.34 0.87 6.81
C LYS A 240 11.94 0.49 6.31
N SER A 241 11.78 0.25 5.00
CA SER A 241 10.54 -0.25 4.41
C SER A 241 10.14 -1.58 5.04
N LEU A 242 11.06 -2.56 5.05
CA LEU A 242 10.82 -3.88 5.61
C LEU A 242 10.47 -3.80 7.11
N ALA A 243 11.17 -2.97 7.89
CA ALA A 243 10.85 -2.74 9.30
C ALA A 243 9.47 -2.13 9.51
N GLY A 244 9.07 -1.17 8.68
CA GLY A 244 7.73 -0.56 8.70
C GLY A 244 6.62 -1.57 8.42
N TRP A 245 6.80 -2.42 7.41
CA TRP A 245 5.86 -3.49 7.09
C TRP A 245 5.79 -4.55 8.18
N TYR A 246 6.95 -4.99 8.69
CA TYR A 246 7.00 -5.93 9.82
C TYR A 246 6.19 -5.42 11.02
N LYS A 247 6.37 -4.13 11.38
CA LYS A 247 5.58 -3.48 12.42
C LYS A 247 4.08 -3.53 12.12
N HIS A 248 3.67 -3.09 10.93
CA HIS A 248 2.26 -3.04 10.53
C HIS A 248 1.58 -4.41 10.68
N PHE A 249 2.20 -5.46 10.14
CA PHE A 249 1.58 -6.79 10.15
C PHE A 249 1.56 -7.42 11.54
N THR A 250 2.60 -7.22 12.36
CA THR A 250 2.66 -7.77 13.72
C THR A 250 1.73 -7.06 14.72
N GLU A 251 1.35 -5.81 14.45
CA GLU A 251 0.34 -5.09 15.24
C GLU A 251 -1.09 -5.46 14.84
N LYS A 252 -1.33 -5.71 13.54
CA LYS A 252 -2.67 -5.87 12.99
C LYS A 252 -3.16 -7.32 12.92
N TYR A 253 -2.25 -8.28 12.74
CA TYR A 253 -2.61 -9.65 12.42
C TYR A 253 -2.01 -10.66 13.39
N ARG A 254 -2.68 -11.81 13.49
CA ARG A 254 -2.23 -12.93 14.32
C ARG A 254 -1.04 -13.61 13.67
N GLN A 255 0.07 -13.74 14.39
CA GLN A 255 1.14 -14.66 14.03
C GLN A 255 0.74 -16.10 14.37
N VAL A 256 0.94 -17.02 13.44
CA VAL A 256 0.55 -18.44 13.56
C VAL A 256 1.74 -19.40 13.48
N GLY A 257 2.93 -18.94 13.13
CA GLY A 257 4.13 -19.78 13.09
C GLY A 257 5.37 -19.09 12.55
N THR A 258 6.32 -19.89 12.09
CA THR A 258 7.57 -19.47 11.45
C THR A 258 7.84 -20.23 10.16
N LEU A 259 8.60 -19.61 9.25
CA LEU A 259 9.01 -20.19 7.98
C LEU A 259 10.39 -20.84 8.10
N GLN A 260 10.49 -22.13 7.80
CA GLN A 260 11.69 -22.94 7.99
C GLN A 260 12.85 -22.53 7.07
N GLU A 261 12.55 -22.06 5.87
CA GLU A 261 13.55 -21.59 4.90
C GLU A 261 14.32 -20.37 5.40
N LEU A 262 13.73 -19.60 6.33
CA LEU A 262 14.31 -18.40 6.92
C LEU A 262 14.74 -18.60 8.38
N LYS A 263 14.78 -19.84 8.89
CA LYS A 263 15.05 -20.13 10.32
C LYS A 263 16.43 -19.67 10.81
N ASP A 264 17.40 -19.62 9.91
CA ASP A 264 18.80 -19.27 10.20
C ASP A 264 19.09 -17.78 9.90
N TRP A 265 18.07 -17.00 9.51
CA TRP A 265 18.19 -15.58 9.22
C TRP A 265 18.03 -14.74 10.50
N ASP A 266 18.82 -13.67 10.63
CA ASP A 266 18.74 -12.76 11.77
C ASP A 266 17.94 -11.50 11.44
N PHE A 267 16.68 -11.46 11.86
CA PHE A 267 15.81 -10.29 11.74
C PHE A 267 15.89 -9.33 12.92
N SER A 268 16.83 -9.51 13.87
CA SER A 268 16.90 -8.71 15.10
C SER A 268 16.99 -7.21 14.85
N ASN A 269 17.76 -6.78 13.85
CA ASN A 269 17.90 -5.38 13.46
C ASN A 269 16.58 -4.82 12.87
N ILE A 270 15.88 -5.59 12.02
CA ILE A 270 14.57 -5.22 11.48
C ILE A 270 13.55 -5.04 12.62
N ILE A 271 13.54 -5.98 13.57
CA ILE A 271 12.64 -5.97 14.73
C ILE A 271 12.96 -4.78 15.65
N ALA A 272 14.23 -4.46 15.87
CA ALA A 272 14.65 -3.32 16.66
C ALA A 272 14.19 -2.00 16.02
N GLU A 273 14.38 -1.82 14.71
CA GLU A 273 13.93 -0.64 13.99
C GLU A 273 12.40 -0.50 14.03
N ALA A 274 11.67 -1.60 13.83
CA ALA A 274 10.21 -1.62 13.96
C ALA A 274 9.72 -1.13 15.34
N LYS A 275 10.41 -1.52 16.42
CA LYS A 275 10.12 -1.06 17.79
C LYS A 275 10.50 0.41 18.02
N GLU A 276 11.59 0.89 17.44
CA GLU A 276 11.98 2.30 17.55
C GLU A 276 10.99 3.22 16.81
N MET A 277 10.47 2.79 15.66
CA MET A 277 9.38 3.49 14.95
C MET A 277 8.12 3.62 15.84
N GLN A 278 7.84 2.65 16.71
CA GLN A 278 6.73 2.70 17.68
C GLN A 278 6.89 3.82 18.71
N LYS A 279 8.12 4.05 19.21
CA LYS A 279 8.39 5.08 20.21
C LYS A 279 8.26 6.50 19.66
N LYS A 280 8.66 6.70 18.40
CA LYS A 280 8.59 8.02 17.73
C LYS A 280 7.15 8.48 17.44
N GLY A 281 6.19 7.54 17.36
CA GLY A 281 4.76 7.84 17.22
C GLY A 281 4.02 8.20 18.52
N SER A 282 4.73 8.39 19.64
CA SER A 282 4.15 8.66 20.97
C SER A 282 4.33 10.11 21.47
N TYR A 283 4.72 11.06 20.61
CA TYR A 283 4.72 12.47 20.99
C TYR A 283 3.32 13.09 20.78
N ALA A 284 2.79 13.62 21.88
CA ALA A 284 1.51 14.28 22.06
C ALA A 284 1.26 15.45 21.09
#